data_AF-V5RW50-F1
#
_entry.id   AF-V5RW50-F1
#
_cell.length_a   1.000
_cell.length_b   1.000
_cell.length_c   1.000
_cell.angle_alpha   90.00
_cell.angle_beta   90.00
_cell.angle_gamma   90.00
#
_symmetry.space_group_name_H-M   'P 1'
#
loop_
_entity.id
_entity.type
_entity.pdbx_description
1 polymer ?
#
loop_
_entity_poly.entity_id
_entity_poly.type
_entity_poly.pdbx_seq_one_letter_code
_entity_poly.pdbx_strand_id
1 'polypeptide(L)'
;MVTQKRGFTIVELLIVIVVVAILAAITIVVYNGIQQRARDTQRVADMRDLKQQIEVYYIDNGSYPTCSGTDGCYSTSTNTLYRITAMPINSASKFVDPTNTDTQYGYYYTRRYKKTGATTFTNTGNINDYIIATRLESKGAPYFSAWNNTNLNYLDGN
;
A
#
# COMPACT_ATOMS: atom_id res chain seq x y z
N MET A 1 -21.51 45.38 -45.34
CA MET A 1 -21.65 45.62 -43.88
C MET A 1 -20.51 44.89 -43.20
N VAL A 2 -19.50 45.60 -42.69
CA VAL A 2 -18.33 44.97 -42.05
C VAL A 2 -18.63 44.80 -40.57
N THR A 3 -18.73 43.55 -40.12
CA THR A 3 -18.97 43.19 -38.71
C THR A 3 -17.69 43.43 -37.92
N GLN A 4 -17.72 44.39 -36.98
CA GLN A 4 -16.59 44.67 -36.09
C GLN A 4 -16.32 43.45 -35.21
N LYS A 5 -15.20 42.77 -35.42
CA LYS A 5 -14.72 41.72 -34.51
C LYS A 5 -14.21 42.38 -33.24
N ARG A 6 -14.91 42.18 -32.12
CA ARG A 6 -14.42 42.58 -30.79
C ARG A 6 -13.23 41.68 -30.43
N GLY A 7 -12.05 42.28 -30.29
CA GLY A 7 -10.85 41.61 -29.77
C GLY A 7 -10.86 41.61 -28.24
N PHE A 8 -10.25 40.59 -27.63
CA PHE A 8 -10.01 40.56 -26.19
C PHE A 8 -9.03 41.68 -25.79
N THR A 9 -9.25 42.27 -24.63
CA THR A 9 -8.33 43.23 -24.03
C THR A 9 -7.16 42.50 -23.35
N ILE A 10 -6.00 43.14 -23.32
CA ILE A 10 -4.82 42.60 -22.61
C ILE A 10 -5.11 42.42 -21.11
N VAL A 11 -5.93 43.32 -20.54
CA VAL A 11 -6.33 43.26 -19.13
C VAL A 11 -7.21 42.04 -18.85
N GLU A 12 -8.13 41.70 -19.75
CA GLU A 12 -8.94 40.47 -19.62
C GLU A 12 -8.07 39.22 -19.63
N LEU A 13 -7.06 39.15 -20.53
CA LEU A 13 -6.15 38.01 -20.55
C LEU A 13 -5.29 37.95 -19.28
N LEU A 14 -4.85 39.09 -18.74
CA LEU A 14 -4.03 39.16 -17.54
C LEU A 14 -4.78 38.65 -16.30
N ILE A 15 -6.04 39.04 -16.12
CA ILE A 15 -6.85 38.58 -14.98
C ILE A 15 -7.06 37.06 -15.08
N VAL A 16 -7.32 36.54 -16.27
CA VAL A 16 -7.54 35.10 -16.49
C VAL A 16 -6.32 34.28 -16.09
N ILE A 17 -5.11 34.67 -16.52
CA ILE A 17 -3.89 33.92 -16.16
C ILE A 17 -3.61 33.97 -14.66
N VAL A 18 -3.90 35.09 -14.00
CA VAL A 18 -3.74 35.23 -12.54
C VAL A 18 -4.70 34.31 -11.80
N VAL A 19 -5.97 34.27 -12.21
CA VAL A 19 -6.96 33.37 -11.60
C VAL A 19 -6.58 31.90 -11.82
N VAL A 20 -6.17 31.53 -13.03
CA VAL A 20 -5.71 30.15 -13.34
C VAL A 20 -4.47 29.78 -12.51
N ALA A 21 -3.52 30.69 -12.33
CA ALA A 21 -2.33 30.45 -11.51
C ALA A 21 -2.68 30.18 -10.04
N ILE A 22 -3.62 30.94 -9.47
CA ILE A 22 -4.08 30.74 -8.08
C ILE A 22 -4.79 29.38 -7.94
N LEU A 23 -5.71 29.05 -8.86
CA LEU A 23 -6.43 27.78 -8.83
C LEU A 23 -5.50 26.57 -9.02
N ALA A 24 -4.50 26.68 -9.90
CA ALA A 24 -3.50 25.64 -10.11
C ALA A 24 -2.67 25.39 -8.84
N ALA A 25 -2.24 26.44 -8.15
CA ALA A 25 -1.45 26.33 -6.92
C ALA A 25 -2.22 25.57 -5.81
N ILE A 26 -3.50 25.88 -5.59
CA ILE A 26 -4.34 25.19 -4.60
C ILE A 26 -4.53 23.72 -4.99
N THR A 27 -4.79 23.47 -6.27
CA THR A 27 -5.07 22.13 -6.79
C THR A 27 -3.90 21.16 -6.58
N ILE A 28 -2.67 21.63 -6.77
CA ILE A 28 -1.46 20.80 -6.60
C ILE A 28 -1.33 20.27 -5.16
N VAL A 29 -1.56 21.12 -4.15
CA VAL A 29 -1.42 20.70 -2.74
C VAL A 29 -2.48 19.66 -2.37
N VAL A 30 -3.72 19.86 -2.81
CA VAL A 30 -4.83 18.94 -2.53
C VAL A 30 -4.64 17.59 -3.23
N TYR A 31 -4.13 17.61 -4.47
CA TYR A 31 -3.96 16.42 -5.28
C TYR A 31 -3.03 15.38 -4.65
N ASN A 32 -1.94 15.80 -4.01
CA ASN A 32 -0.99 14.89 -3.34
C ASN A 32 -1.66 14.06 -2.23
N GLY A 33 -2.50 14.69 -1.41
CA GLY A 33 -3.22 13.99 -0.34
C GLY A 33 -4.29 13.01 -0.86
N ILE A 34 -4.92 13.34 -1.99
CA ILE A 34 -5.89 12.43 -2.63
C ILE A 34 -5.18 11.18 -3.16
N GLN A 35 -4.06 11.36 -3.86
CA GLN A 35 -3.30 10.22 -4.38
C GLN A 35 -2.81 9.30 -3.26
N GLN A 36 -2.31 9.86 -2.17
CA GLN A 36 -1.87 9.10 -0.99
C GLN A 36 -2.99 8.20 -0.45
N ARG A 37 -4.19 8.75 -0.26
CA ARG A 37 -5.36 8.00 0.23
C ARG A 37 -5.82 6.92 -0.74
N ALA A 38 -5.76 7.21 -2.05
CA ALA A 38 -6.10 6.24 -3.08
C ALA A 38 -5.14 5.03 -3.05
N ARG A 39 -3.84 5.27 -2.92
CA ARG A 39 -2.82 4.22 -2.80
C ARG A 39 -2.97 3.41 -1.51
N ASP A 40 -3.23 4.07 -0.38
CA ASP A 40 -3.50 3.37 0.88
C ASP A 40 -4.76 2.49 0.79
N THR A 41 -5.81 2.97 0.10
CA THR A 41 -7.02 2.18 -0.15
C THR A 41 -6.72 0.93 -0.99
N GLN A 42 -5.88 1.08 -2.02
CA GLN A 42 -5.43 -0.04 -2.84
C GLN A 42 -4.60 -1.03 -2.01
N ARG A 43 -3.68 -0.56 -1.16
CA ARG A 43 -2.89 -1.43 -0.26
C ARG A 43 -3.76 -2.25 0.67
N VAL A 44 -4.78 -1.63 1.25
CA VAL A 44 -5.73 -2.31 2.12
C VAL A 44 -6.54 -3.34 1.33
N ALA A 45 -6.95 -3.04 0.09
CA ALA A 45 -7.64 -4.00 -0.77
C ALA A 45 -6.76 -5.21 -1.12
N ASP A 46 -5.50 -4.97 -1.52
CA ASP A 46 -4.53 -6.02 -1.83
C ASP A 46 -4.26 -6.92 -0.62
N MET A 47 -4.18 -6.36 0.59
CA MET A 47 -4.07 -7.14 1.82
C MET A 47 -5.30 -8.05 2.06
N ARG A 48 -6.51 -7.62 1.66
CA ARG A 48 -7.74 -8.44 1.81
C ARG A 48 -7.70 -9.63 0.86
N ASP A 49 -7.37 -9.37 -0.39
CA ASP A 49 -7.20 -10.39 -1.42
C ASP A 49 -6.13 -11.40 -0.99
N LEU A 50 -4.98 -10.92 -0.51
CA LEU A 50 -3.89 -11.75 -0.02
C LEU A 50 -4.33 -12.64 1.14
N LYS A 51 -5.01 -12.06 2.14
CA LYS A 51 -5.55 -12.84 3.26
C LYS A 51 -6.48 -13.94 2.75
N GLN A 52 -7.43 -13.61 1.88
CA GLN A 52 -8.38 -14.59 1.36
C GLN A 52 -7.67 -15.77 0.71
N GLN A 53 -6.63 -15.51 -0.10
CA GLN A 53 -5.85 -16.57 -0.74
C GLN A 53 -5.07 -17.42 0.27
N ILE A 54 -4.53 -16.81 1.33
CA ILE A 54 -3.85 -17.52 2.41
C ILE A 54 -4.81 -18.45 3.17
N GLU A 55 -6.03 -17.99 3.47
CA GLU A 55 -7.03 -18.82 4.15
C GLU A 55 -7.54 -19.95 3.25
N VAL A 56 -7.73 -19.70 1.95
CA VAL A 56 -8.07 -20.75 0.97
C VAL A 56 -6.95 -21.82 0.94
N TYR A 57 -5.68 -21.40 0.89
CA TYR A 57 -4.57 -22.33 0.94
C TYR A 57 -4.58 -23.17 2.23
N TYR A 58 -4.91 -22.58 3.37
CA TYR A 58 -5.02 -23.30 4.64
C TYR A 58 -6.12 -24.37 4.59
N ILE A 59 -7.27 -24.06 3.99
CA ILE A 59 -8.37 -25.02 3.80
C ILE A 59 -7.91 -26.21 2.96
N ASP A 60 -7.17 -25.96 1.87
CA ASP A 60 -6.75 -27.00 0.94
C ASP A 60 -5.58 -27.86 1.48
N ASN A 61 -4.66 -27.26 2.25
CA ASN A 61 -3.39 -27.89 2.64
C ASN A 61 -3.28 -28.19 4.16
N GLY A 62 -4.28 -27.79 4.95
CA GLY A 62 -4.27 -27.95 6.42
C GLY A 62 -3.20 -27.14 7.14
N SER A 63 -2.51 -26.23 6.45
CA SER A 63 -1.45 -25.41 7.01
C SER A 63 -1.24 -24.13 6.21
N TYR A 64 -0.79 -23.07 6.89
CA TYR A 64 -0.50 -21.80 6.22
C TYR A 64 0.71 -21.91 5.29
N PRO A 65 0.73 -21.18 4.16
CA PRO A 65 1.80 -21.26 3.17
C PRO A 65 3.17 -21.05 3.80
N THR A 66 4.11 -21.95 3.48
CA THR A 66 5.53 -21.72 3.73
C THR A 66 6.13 -21.03 2.51
N CYS A 67 6.99 -20.06 2.75
CA CYS A 67 7.77 -19.42 1.71
C CYS A 67 9.06 -20.19 1.47
N SER A 68 9.60 -20.18 0.24
CA SER A 68 10.92 -20.75 -0.03
C SER A 68 12.00 -19.89 0.65
N GLY A 69 12.45 -20.31 1.83
CA GLY A 69 13.37 -19.59 2.73
C GLY A 69 13.08 -19.97 4.19
N THR A 70 13.99 -19.67 5.12
CA THR A 70 13.79 -19.91 6.56
C THR A 70 12.65 -19.02 7.10
N ASP A 71 11.43 -19.55 7.08
CA ASP A 71 10.23 -19.09 7.80
C ASP A 71 9.57 -17.74 7.41
N GLY A 72 9.78 -17.20 6.19
CA GLY A 72 8.97 -16.06 5.74
C GLY A 72 9.18 -15.61 4.29
N CYS A 73 8.16 -14.96 3.72
CA CYS A 73 8.28 -14.18 2.49
C CYS A 73 8.63 -12.76 2.91
N TYR A 74 9.86 -12.62 3.40
CA TYR A 74 10.47 -11.34 3.67
C TYR A 74 11.59 -11.14 2.64
N SER A 75 11.57 -10.01 1.94
CA SER A 75 12.82 -9.48 1.37
C SER A 75 13.59 -8.86 2.54
N THR A 76 14.54 -9.62 3.10
CA THR A 76 15.52 -9.06 4.04
C THR A 76 16.69 -8.49 3.27
N SER A 77 16.99 -7.23 3.62
CA SER A 77 18.23 -6.49 3.40
C SER A 77 18.65 -6.26 1.95
N THR A 78 18.71 -4.97 1.60
CA THR A 78 19.34 -4.38 0.42
C THR A 78 18.60 -4.59 -0.91
N ASN A 79 17.61 -3.71 -1.12
CA ASN A 79 17.38 -3.10 -2.43
C ASN A 79 16.85 -3.99 -3.56
N THR A 80 15.93 -4.92 -3.28
CA THR A 80 15.12 -5.54 -4.35
C THR A 80 13.70 -5.86 -3.84
N LEU A 81 12.74 -5.12 -4.40
CA LEU A 81 11.30 -5.35 -4.49
C LEU A 81 10.66 -6.21 -3.38
N TYR A 82 9.98 -5.54 -2.45
CA TYR A 82 9.13 -6.11 -1.39
C TYR A 82 7.83 -6.68 -1.96
N ARG A 83 7.99 -7.72 -2.75
CA ARG A 83 6.92 -8.50 -3.33
C ARG A 83 6.83 -9.81 -2.57
N ILE A 84 5.64 -10.33 -2.51
CA ILE A 84 5.40 -11.70 -2.08
C ILE A 84 5.79 -12.60 -3.26
N THR A 85 7.09 -12.78 -3.48
CA THR A 85 7.62 -13.47 -4.68
C THR A 85 7.84 -14.96 -4.49
N ALA A 86 7.45 -15.52 -3.35
CA ALA A 86 7.78 -16.90 -2.99
C ALA A 86 6.65 -17.65 -2.24
N MET A 87 5.42 -17.12 -2.22
CA MET A 87 4.29 -17.85 -1.64
C MET A 87 3.68 -18.80 -2.68
N PRO A 88 3.34 -20.03 -2.31
CA PRO A 88 2.59 -20.96 -3.14
C PRO A 88 1.09 -20.60 -3.19
N ILE A 89 0.77 -19.33 -3.47
CA ILE A 89 -0.60 -18.85 -3.65
C ILE A 89 -0.79 -18.35 -5.08
N ASN A 90 -2.00 -18.53 -5.62
CA ASN A 90 -2.32 -18.12 -6.98
C ASN A 90 -2.11 -16.61 -7.13
N SER A 91 -1.22 -16.20 -8.05
CA SER A 91 -0.96 -14.79 -8.38
C SER A 91 -0.21 -13.97 -7.32
N ALA A 92 0.74 -14.57 -6.59
CA ALA A 92 1.61 -13.82 -5.66
C ALA A 92 2.35 -12.62 -6.33
N SER A 93 2.60 -12.73 -7.65
CA SER A 93 3.16 -11.64 -8.48
C SER A 93 2.23 -10.44 -8.69
N LYS A 94 0.92 -10.55 -8.41
CA LYS A 94 -0.09 -9.48 -8.50
C LYS A 94 0.15 -8.39 -7.45
N PHE A 95 0.65 -8.77 -6.28
CA PHE A 95 0.81 -7.87 -5.15
C PHE A 95 2.07 -7.02 -5.31
N VAL A 96 1.90 -5.84 -5.91
CA VAL A 96 2.93 -4.83 -6.11
C VAL A 96 2.40 -3.51 -5.59
N ASP A 97 3.23 -2.82 -4.80
CA ASP A 97 2.86 -1.52 -4.25
C ASP A 97 2.59 -0.49 -5.37
N PRO A 98 1.56 0.40 -5.23
CA PRO A 98 1.17 1.32 -6.29
C PRO A 98 2.23 2.39 -6.64
N THR A 99 3.11 2.77 -5.71
CA THR A 99 4.19 3.71 -6.06
C THR A 99 5.33 2.99 -6.75
N ASN A 100 5.50 1.68 -6.49
CA ASN A 100 6.60 0.85 -7.01
C ASN A 100 7.98 1.52 -6.82
N THR A 101 8.06 2.41 -5.83
CA THR A 101 9.23 3.23 -5.51
C THR A 101 9.69 2.86 -4.12
N ASP A 102 10.82 2.16 -4.07
CA ASP A 102 11.62 1.94 -2.88
C ASP A 102 10.94 1.17 -1.72
N THR A 103 11.82 0.68 -0.86
CA THR A 103 11.72 -0.38 0.14
C THR A 103 10.65 -0.24 1.24
N GLN A 104 9.81 0.80 1.19
CA GLN A 104 9.05 1.26 2.34
C GLN A 104 7.61 0.75 2.41
N TYR A 105 6.91 0.60 1.28
CA TYR A 105 5.45 0.40 1.22
C TYR A 105 5.00 -0.99 0.71
N GLY A 106 5.91 -1.96 0.64
CA GLY A 106 5.60 -3.30 0.13
C GLY A 106 4.66 -4.13 1.02
N TYR A 107 4.35 -5.33 0.52
CA TYR A 107 3.56 -6.33 1.25
C TYR A 107 4.47 -7.39 1.86
N TYR A 108 4.18 -7.76 3.10
CA TYR A 108 4.96 -8.71 3.89
C TYR A 108 4.07 -9.87 4.31
N TYR A 109 4.60 -11.09 4.28
CA TYR A 109 3.97 -12.25 4.88
C TYR A 109 4.99 -13.10 5.61
N THR A 110 4.61 -13.60 6.78
CA THR A 110 5.35 -14.67 7.45
C THR A 110 4.43 -15.55 8.27
N ARG A 111 4.81 -16.81 8.33
CA ARG A 111 4.17 -17.83 9.16
C ARG A 111 4.90 -17.90 10.48
N ARG A 112 4.18 -18.25 11.55
CA ARG A 112 4.64 -18.33 12.93
C ARG A 112 4.94 -16.99 13.60
N TYR A 113 4.48 -15.86 13.07
CA TYR A 113 4.67 -14.57 13.74
C TYR A 113 3.35 -13.91 14.11
N LYS A 114 3.43 -13.07 15.13
CA LYS A 114 2.40 -12.15 15.57
C LYS A 114 2.97 -10.73 15.67
N LYS A 115 2.10 -9.73 15.55
CA LYS A 115 2.44 -8.34 15.88
C LYS A 115 2.47 -8.20 17.41
N THR A 116 3.58 -7.68 17.92
CA THR A 116 3.80 -7.48 19.36
C THR A 116 3.91 -5.99 19.71
N GLY A 117 4.21 -5.14 18.71
CA GLY A 117 4.22 -3.69 18.86
C GLY A 117 3.97 -2.99 17.53
N ALA A 118 3.96 -1.66 17.54
CA ALA A 118 3.66 -0.85 16.36
C ALA A 118 4.64 -1.07 15.18
N THR A 119 5.86 -1.52 15.49
CA THR A 119 6.96 -1.73 14.53
C THR A 119 7.55 -3.14 14.58
N THR A 120 7.08 -4.00 15.49
CA THR A 120 7.74 -5.27 15.82
C THR A 120 6.82 -6.47 15.63
N PHE A 121 7.41 -7.53 15.09
CA PHE A 121 6.81 -8.86 14.96
C PHE A 121 7.63 -9.87 15.75
N THR A 122 6.98 -10.80 16.43
CA THR A 122 7.65 -11.83 17.23
C THR A 122 7.30 -13.21 16.71
N ASN A 123 8.33 -14.05 16.56
CA ASN A 123 8.14 -15.45 16.24
C ASN A 123 7.47 -16.14 17.45
N THR A 124 6.31 -16.71 17.21
CA THR A 124 5.47 -17.41 18.19
C THR A 124 5.77 -18.91 18.21
N GLY A 125 6.50 -19.44 17.22
CA GLY A 125 6.75 -20.88 17.03
C GLY A 125 5.52 -21.68 16.59
N ASN A 126 4.31 -21.14 16.78
CA ASN A 126 3.06 -21.78 16.42
C ASN A 126 2.83 -21.73 14.90
N ILE A 127 2.72 -22.91 14.29
CA ILE A 127 2.51 -23.10 12.86
C ILE A 127 1.18 -22.55 12.32
N ASN A 128 0.22 -22.31 13.21
CA ASN A 128 -1.10 -21.77 12.89
C ASN A 128 -1.14 -20.25 12.98
N ASP A 129 -0.05 -19.60 13.38
CA ASP A 129 0.02 -18.14 13.36
C ASP A 129 0.60 -17.67 12.03
N TYR A 130 0.10 -16.55 11.53
CA TYR A 130 0.71 -15.84 10.42
C TYR A 130 0.42 -14.35 10.55
N ILE A 131 1.23 -13.54 9.89
CA ILE A 131 0.98 -12.12 9.75
C ILE A 131 1.16 -11.68 8.31
N ILE A 132 0.27 -10.83 7.86
CA ILE A 132 0.46 -10.01 6.67
C ILE A 132 0.60 -8.56 7.09
N ALA A 133 1.52 -7.81 6.48
CA ALA A 133 1.74 -6.41 6.81
C ALA A 133 2.02 -5.57 5.57
N THR A 134 1.75 -4.28 5.68
CA THR A 134 2.20 -3.24 4.76
C THR A 134 2.42 -1.96 5.53
N ARG A 135 3.04 -0.97 4.90
CA ARG A 135 3.07 0.40 5.43
C ARG A 135 2.06 1.23 4.67
N LEU A 136 1.31 2.04 5.41
CA LEU A 136 0.42 3.03 4.82
C LEU A 136 1.11 4.38 4.85
N GLU A 137 1.02 5.13 3.76
CA GLU A 137 1.59 6.47 3.69
C GLU A 137 0.96 7.38 4.73
N SER A 138 -0.33 7.20 5.04
CA SER A 138 -1.04 7.96 6.08
C SER A 138 -0.54 7.75 7.51
N LYS A 139 0.13 6.62 7.79
CA LYS A 139 0.68 6.31 9.12
C LYS A 139 2.14 6.72 9.27
N GLY A 140 2.86 6.84 8.16
CA GLY A 140 4.30 7.13 8.14
C GLY A 140 5.15 5.95 8.60
N ALA A 141 6.42 5.94 8.19
CA ALA A 141 7.39 4.99 8.72
C ALA A 141 7.82 5.36 10.14
N PRO A 142 8.21 4.40 11.00
CA PRO A 142 8.44 2.97 10.72
C PRO A 142 7.21 2.05 10.91
N TYR A 143 6.02 2.60 11.12
CA TYR A 143 4.84 1.85 11.55
C TYR A 143 4.30 0.87 10.51
N PHE A 144 3.84 -0.30 10.96
CA PHE A 144 3.21 -1.30 10.11
C PHE A 144 1.72 -1.45 10.41
N SER A 145 0.91 -1.45 9.35
CA SER A 145 -0.46 -1.94 9.36
C SER A 145 -0.44 -3.42 9.04
N ALA A 146 -1.03 -4.25 9.89
CA ALA A 146 -0.88 -5.69 9.77
C ALA A 146 -2.15 -6.45 10.16
N TRP A 147 -2.39 -7.60 9.56
CA TRP A 147 -3.46 -8.52 9.95
C TRP A 147 -2.88 -9.89 10.23
N ASN A 148 -3.51 -10.64 11.11
CA ASN A 148 -3.14 -12.02 11.40
C ASN A 148 -4.37 -12.94 11.27
N ASN A 149 -4.16 -14.21 11.61
CA ASN A 149 -5.20 -15.25 11.66
C ASN A 149 -6.36 -14.97 12.63
N THR A 150 -6.14 -14.14 13.67
CA THR A 150 -7.07 -13.98 14.81
C THR A 150 -7.68 -12.58 14.92
N ASN A 151 -6.99 -11.57 14.40
CA ASN A 151 -7.32 -10.16 14.49
C ASN A 151 -7.19 -9.51 13.11
N LEU A 152 -8.34 -9.09 12.59
CA LEU A 152 -8.50 -8.57 11.22
C LEU A 152 -8.35 -7.05 11.11
N ASN A 153 -8.18 -6.36 12.25
CA ASN A 153 -8.29 -4.90 12.33
C ASN A 153 -7.06 -4.23 12.95
N TYR A 154 -5.88 -4.84 12.89
CA TYR A 154 -4.64 -4.20 13.37
C TYR A 154 -4.11 -3.14 12.39
N LEU A 155 -4.97 -2.19 12.03
CA LEU A 155 -4.63 -0.99 11.26
C LEU A 155 -4.01 0.11 12.14
N ASP A 156 -4.03 -0.08 13.45
CA ASP A 156 -3.56 0.91 14.40
C ASP A 156 -2.14 0.55 14.87
N GLY A 157 -1.19 1.35 14.42
CA GLY A 157 0.09 1.52 15.08
C GLY A 157 -0.07 2.53 16.21
N ASN A 158 -0.68 2.11 17.32
CA ASN A 158 -0.39 2.73 18.60
C ASN A 158 0.85 2.06 19.18
#